data_AF-A0AAW5F0K4-F1
#
_entry.id   AF-A0AAW5F0K4-F1
#
_cell.length_a   1.000
_cell.length_b   1.000
_cell.length_c   1.000
_cell.angle_alpha   90.00
_cell.angle_beta   90.00
_cell.angle_gamma   90.00
#
_symmetry.space_group_name_H-M   'P 1'
#
loop_
_entity.id
_entity.type
_entity.pdbx_description
1 polymer ?
#
loop_
_entity_poly.entity_id
_entity_poly.type
_entity_poly.pdbx_seq_one_letter_code
_entity_poly.pdbx_strand_id
1 'polypeptide(L)'
;MKKLFHNESLKKYILISIICTAVLAAASVFFYRRHTLAPERTVEKVLENITAGIPAQTSDLDELIKQFETQYQPYFTNEAYNQAVQLRQFTAFHNQTPDFEGSINISSPEFETLDSSLGDISLYGTFQVNLTPVDGTSFTQNWNIQVRLVQEDGRWLIRYMRLKFNKAGEDAAGTASGRGGGVCI
;
A
#
# COMPACT_ATOMS: atom_id res chain seq x y z
N MET A 1 -30.18 -42.44 40.32
CA MET A 1 -30.08 -41.97 38.92
C MET A 1 -29.65 -40.48 38.80
N LYS A 2 -28.65 -39.99 39.56
CA LYS A 2 -28.18 -38.58 39.44
C LYS A 2 -26.85 -38.43 38.70
N LYS A 3 -26.08 -39.51 38.48
CA LYS A 3 -24.74 -39.45 37.85
C LYS A 3 -24.73 -39.48 36.32
N LEU A 4 -25.79 -39.98 35.67
CA LEU A 4 -25.86 -40.07 34.20
C LEU A 4 -26.23 -38.74 33.52
N PHE A 5 -27.12 -37.94 34.13
CA PHE A 5 -27.55 -36.66 33.56
C PHE A 5 -26.43 -35.60 33.55
N HIS A 6 -25.51 -35.66 34.50
CA HIS A 6 -24.39 -34.71 34.60
C HIS A 6 -23.39 -34.84 33.45
N ASN A 7 -23.23 -36.05 32.90
CA ASN A 7 -22.26 -36.33 31.83
C ASN A 7 -22.77 -35.85 30.45
N GLU A 8 -24.08 -36.00 30.19
CA GLU A 8 -24.75 -35.49 28.99
C GLU A 8 -24.77 -33.95 28.94
N SER A 9 -25.10 -33.30 30.06
CA SER A 9 -25.12 -31.84 30.14
C SER A 9 -23.73 -31.22 30.03
N LEU A 10 -22.71 -31.85 30.65
CA LEU A 10 -21.32 -31.40 30.57
C LEU A 10 -20.77 -31.52 29.14
N LYS A 11 -21.05 -32.64 28.45
CA LYS A 11 -20.65 -32.83 27.05
C LYS A 11 -21.25 -31.78 26.11
N LYS A 12 -22.54 -31.45 26.29
CA LYS A 12 -23.20 -30.38 25.52
C LYS A 12 -22.57 -29.02 25.79
N TYR A 13 -22.23 -28.73 27.04
CA TYR A 13 -21.58 -27.48 27.42
C TYR A 13 -20.16 -27.36 26.82
N ILE A 14 -19.38 -28.44 26.86
CA ILE A 14 -18.05 -28.51 26.22
C ILE A 14 -18.17 -28.31 24.71
N LEU A 15 -19.15 -28.95 24.06
CA LEU A 15 -19.38 -28.80 22.63
C LEU A 15 -19.74 -27.36 22.25
N ILE A 16 -20.64 -26.71 23.01
CA ILE A 16 -21.00 -25.30 22.80
C ILE A 16 -19.77 -24.40 23.01
N SER A 17 -18.95 -24.67 24.04
CA SER A 17 -17.73 -23.92 24.28
C SER A 17 -16.74 -24.03 23.13
N ILE A 18 -16.54 -25.23 22.56
CA ILE A 18 -15.65 -25.45 21.41
C ILE A 18 -16.16 -24.69 20.18
N ILE A 19 -17.47 -24.73 19.92
CA ILE A 19 -18.10 -24.00 18.80
C ILE A 19 -17.91 -22.49 18.98
N CYS A 20 -18.16 -21.94 20.17
CA CYS A 20 -17.96 -20.51 20.44
C CYS A 20 -16.50 -20.09 20.23
N THR A 21 -15.52 -20.86 20.72
CA THR A 21 -14.10 -20.55 20.51
C THR A 21 -13.72 -20.61 19.02
N ALA A 22 -14.24 -21.58 18.27
CA ALA A 22 -14.01 -21.68 16.84
C ALA A 22 -14.62 -20.50 16.06
N VAL A 23 -15.82 -20.05 16.43
CA VAL A 23 -16.47 -18.88 15.84
C VAL A 23 -15.70 -17.59 16.15
N LEU A 24 -15.23 -17.41 17.39
CA LEU A 24 -14.43 -16.25 17.77
C LEU A 24 -13.08 -16.22 17.04
N ALA A 25 -12.41 -17.37 16.89
CA ALA A 25 -11.18 -17.49 16.11
C ALA A 25 -11.41 -17.21 14.62
N ALA A 26 -12.51 -17.71 14.05
CA ALA A 26 -12.85 -17.41 12.65
C ALA A 26 -13.18 -15.92 12.47
N ALA A 27 -13.89 -15.31 13.41
CA ALA A 27 -14.22 -13.89 13.40
C ALA A 27 -12.96 -13.01 13.53
N SER A 28 -12.01 -13.38 14.39
CA SER A 28 -10.74 -12.64 14.53
C SER A 28 -9.86 -12.76 13.29
N VAL A 29 -9.77 -13.94 12.67
CA VAL A 29 -9.04 -14.13 11.40
C VAL A 29 -9.71 -13.35 10.26
N PHE A 30 -11.04 -13.36 10.21
CA PHE A 30 -11.79 -12.61 9.21
C PHE A 30 -11.61 -11.09 9.42
N PHE A 31 -11.65 -10.64 10.67
CA PHE A 31 -11.39 -9.25 11.03
C PHE A 31 -9.98 -8.84 10.63
N TYR A 32 -8.96 -9.65 10.96
CA TYR A 32 -7.56 -9.41 10.55
C TYR A 32 -7.41 -9.35 9.02
N ARG A 33 -7.99 -10.32 8.29
CA ARG A 33 -7.94 -10.30 6.81
C ARG A 33 -8.62 -9.10 6.20
N ARG A 34 -9.72 -8.63 6.78
CA ARG A 34 -10.50 -7.51 6.23
C ARG A 34 -9.94 -6.15 6.61
N HIS A 35 -9.39 -6.01 7.82
CA HIS A 35 -8.95 -4.72 8.36
C HIS A 35 -7.46 -4.48 8.23
N THR A 36 -6.63 -5.52 8.12
CA THR A 36 -5.16 -5.36 8.04
C THR A 36 -4.63 -5.68 6.65
N LEU A 37 -5.03 -6.83 6.08
CA LEU A 37 -4.52 -7.27 4.77
C LEU A 37 -5.18 -6.56 3.57
N ALA A 38 -6.41 -6.03 3.73
CA ALA A 38 -7.10 -5.35 2.63
C ALA A 38 -6.54 -3.93 2.37
N PRO A 39 -6.22 -3.11 3.38
CA PRO A 39 -5.51 -1.84 3.17
C PRO A 39 -4.13 -2.02 2.52
N GLU A 40 -3.33 -2.96 3.01
CA GLU A 40 -1.98 -3.23 2.47
C GLU A 40 -2.04 -3.59 0.98
N ARG A 41 -2.99 -4.46 0.58
CA ARG A 41 -3.22 -4.79 -0.83
C ARG A 41 -3.63 -3.61 -1.71
N THR A 42 -4.37 -2.64 -1.16
CA THR A 42 -4.68 -1.41 -1.92
C THR A 42 -3.40 -0.65 -2.23
N VAL A 43 -2.47 -0.57 -1.27
CA VAL A 43 -1.17 0.09 -1.48
C VAL A 43 -0.29 -0.70 -2.44
N GLU A 44 -0.21 -2.02 -2.31
CA GLU A 44 0.54 -2.89 -3.23
C GLU A 44 0.10 -2.69 -4.68
N LYS A 45 -1.20 -2.67 -4.96
CA LYS A 45 -1.71 -2.45 -6.34
C LYS A 45 -1.36 -1.09 -6.91
N VAL A 46 -1.33 -0.05 -6.08
CA VAL A 46 -0.90 1.29 -6.52
C VAL A 46 0.59 1.28 -6.83
N LEU A 47 1.40 0.61 -6.00
CA LEU A 47 2.83 0.42 -6.26
C LEU A 47 3.08 -0.42 -7.52
N GLU A 48 2.31 -1.49 -7.73
CA GLU A 48 2.36 -2.30 -8.96
C GLU A 48 2.06 -1.44 -10.19
N ASN A 49 1.01 -0.60 -10.17
CA ASN A 49 0.68 0.30 -11.26
C ASN A 49 1.78 1.33 -11.54
N ILE A 50 2.43 1.85 -10.49
CA ILE A 50 3.60 2.73 -10.61
C ILE A 50 4.74 2.02 -11.36
N THR A 51 4.94 0.72 -11.12
CA THR A 51 6.00 -0.06 -11.78
C THR A 51 5.63 -0.62 -13.16
N ALA A 52 4.35 -0.94 -13.38
CA ALA A 52 3.83 -1.55 -14.60
C ALA A 52 3.61 -0.54 -15.73
N GLY A 53 3.54 0.76 -15.39
CA GLY A 53 3.35 1.82 -16.35
C GLY A 53 4.09 3.09 -15.92
N ILE A 54 5.37 3.17 -16.25
CA ILE A 54 5.85 4.38 -16.91
C ILE A 54 5.38 4.23 -18.35
N PRO A 55 4.20 4.76 -18.74
CA PRO A 55 3.76 4.71 -20.11
C PRO A 55 4.85 5.34 -20.97
N ALA A 56 5.19 4.67 -22.06
CA ALA A 56 6.18 5.12 -23.03
C ALA A 56 5.98 6.61 -23.31
N GLN A 57 7.00 7.41 -22.95
CA GLN A 57 7.17 8.84 -23.18
C GLN A 57 6.08 9.49 -24.06
N THR A 58 4.93 9.83 -23.48
CA THR A 58 4.01 10.78 -24.12
C THR A 58 4.26 12.14 -23.51
N SER A 59 4.69 13.08 -24.34
CA SER A 59 4.84 14.49 -23.98
C SER A 59 3.49 15.19 -23.78
N ASP A 60 2.37 14.49 -24.04
CA ASP A 60 1.02 15.02 -23.86
C ASP A 60 0.54 14.83 -22.41
N LEU A 61 0.48 15.95 -21.70
CA LEU A 61 0.02 16.01 -20.31
C LEU A 61 -1.43 15.52 -20.15
N ASP A 62 -2.30 15.73 -21.14
CA ASP A 62 -3.71 15.32 -21.07
C ASP A 62 -3.85 13.80 -21.22
N GLU A 63 -2.98 13.18 -22.01
CA GLU A 63 -2.92 11.73 -22.17
C GLU A 63 -2.36 11.05 -20.92
N LEU A 64 -1.32 11.64 -20.30
CA LEU A 64 -0.83 11.21 -18.99
C LEU A 64 -1.95 11.28 -17.94
N ILE A 65 -2.63 12.42 -17.80
CA ILE A 65 -3.71 12.59 -16.82
C ILE A 65 -4.81 11.53 -17.01
N LYS A 66 -5.23 11.22 -18.25
CA LYS A 66 -6.22 10.17 -18.52
C LYS A 66 -5.77 8.76 -18.17
N GLN A 67 -4.49 8.45 -18.37
CA GLN A 67 -3.93 7.16 -17.95
C GLN A 67 -3.87 7.09 -16.41
N PHE A 68 -3.49 8.19 -15.76
CA PHE A 68 -3.52 8.30 -14.31
C PHE A 68 -4.95 8.18 -13.75
N GLU A 69 -5.95 8.78 -14.40
CA GLU A 69 -7.38 8.60 -14.11
C GLU A 69 -7.75 7.12 -14.10
N THR A 70 -7.45 6.43 -15.19
CA THR A 70 -7.89 5.05 -15.37
C THR A 70 -7.20 4.10 -14.39
N GLN A 71 -5.92 4.33 -14.08
CA GLN A 71 -5.11 3.41 -13.28
C GLN A 71 -5.18 3.69 -11.77
N TYR A 72 -5.29 4.95 -11.35
CA TYR A 72 -5.15 5.33 -9.94
C TYR A 72 -6.46 5.75 -9.29
N GLN A 73 -7.38 6.41 -10.01
CA GLN A 73 -8.66 6.86 -9.44
C GLN A 73 -9.39 5.78 -8.62
N PRO A 74 -9.44 4.49 -9.02
CA PRO A 74 -10.14 3.47 -8.24
C PRO A 74 -9.59 3.22 -6.83
N TYR A 75 -8.35 3.65 -6.56
CA TYR A 75 -7.64 3.42 -5.31
C TYR A 75 -7.57 4.64 -4.40
N PHE A 76 -7.96 5.83 -4.87
CA PHE A 76 -7.92 7.08 -4.11
C PHE A 76 -9.33 7.56 -3.76
N THR A 77 -9.45 8.32 -2.68
CA THR A 77 -10.69 9.09 -2.45
C THR A 77 -10.81 10.17 -3.53
N ASN A 78 -12.04 10.57 -3.85
CA ASN A 78 -12.27 11.64 -4.83
C ASN A 78 -11.55 12.94 -4.42
N GLU A 79 -11.48 13.24 -3.12
CA GLU A 79 -10.76 14.40 -2.58
C GLU A 79 -9.26 14.32 -2.88
N ALA A 80 -8.62 13.20 -2.52
CA ALA A 80 -7.18 13.00 -2.73
C ALA A 80 -6.83 13.01 -4.22
N TYR A 81 -7.65 12.32 -5.04
CA TYR A 81 -7.50 12.31 -6.48
C TYR A 81 -7.57 13.73 -7.08
N ASN A 82 -8.60 14.51 -6.71
CA ASN A 82 -8.75 15.88 -7.23
C ASN A 82 -7.59 16.79 -6.82
N GLN A 83 -7.09 16.66 -5.58
CA GLN A 83 -5.91 17.40 -5.13
C GLN A 83 -4.66 17.03 -5.93
N ALA A 84 -4.46 15.74 -6.19
CA ALA A 84 -3.33 15.25 -6.95
C ALA A 84 -3.29 15.75 -8.40
N VAL A 85 -4.46 15.82 -9.04
CA VAL A 85 -4.62 16.41 -10.38
C VAL A 85 -4.36 17.91 -10.36
N GLN A 86 -4.97 18.65 -9.42
CA GLN A 86 -4.80 20.10 -9.30
C GLN A 86 -3.33 20.48 -9.06
N LEU A 87 -2.64 19.72 -8.22
CA LEU A 87 -1.24 19.95 -7.87
C LEU A 87 -0.25 19.34 -8.86
N ARG A 88 -0.74 18.68 -9.93
CA ARG A 88 0.09 17.99 -10.94
C ARG A 88 1.12 17.05 -10.32
N GLN A 89 0.77 16.40 -9.21
CA GLN A 89 1.70 15.56 -8.44
C GLN A 89 2.12 14.31 -9.22
N PHE A 90 1.26 13.82 -10.12
CA PHE A 90 1.58 12.75 -11.06
C PHE A 90 2.65 13.17 -12.08
N THR A 91 2.60 14.41 -12.57
CA THR A 91 3.64 14.97 -13.44
C THR A 91 4.95 15.16 -12.66
N ALA A 92 4.89 15.54 -11.38
CA ALA A 92 6.07 15.66 -10.54
C ALA A 92 6.76 14.30 -10.27
N PHE A 93 5.98 13.22 -10.14
CA PHE A 93 6.50 11.85 -10.08
C PHE A 93 7.25 11.47 -11.37
N HIS A 94 6.64 11.73 -12.53
CA HIS A 94 7.27 11.48 -13.82
C HIS A 94 8.53 12.33 -14.04
N ASN A 95 8.47 13.63 -13.72
CA ASN A 95 9.59 14.57 -13.88
C ASN A 95 10.75 14.34 -12.91
N GLN A 96 10.54 13.59 -11.81
CA GLN A 96 11.62 13.14 -10.92
C GLN A 96 12.32 11.88 -11.43
N THR A 97 11.74 11.21 -12.44
CA THR A 97 12.30 10.05 -13.13
C THR A 97 12.39 10.30 -14.66
N PRO A 98 12.89 11.47 -15.12
CA PRO A 98 12.68 11.92 -16.49
C PRO A 98 13.47 11.14 -17.54
N ASP A 99 14.50 10.38 -17.14
CA ASP A 99 15.47 9.77 -18.06
C ASP A 99 15.65 8.25 -17.85
N PHE A 100 14.78 7.58 -17.08
CA PHE A 100 14.90 6.14 -16.86
C PHE A 100 14.17 5.37 -17.96
N GLU A 101 14.89 4.98 -18.99
CA GLU A 101 14.48 3.91 -19.90
C GLU A 101 15.00 2.57 -19.36
N GLY A 102 14.10 1.68 -18.97
CA GLY A 102 14.47 0.42 -18.33
C GLY A 102 13.29 -0.28 -17.68
N SER A 103 13.57 -1.32 -16.90
CA SER A 103 12.57 -1.99 -16.06
C SER A 103 12.71 -1.58 -14.60
N ILE A 104 11.57 -1.39 -13.94
CA ILE A 104 11.48 -1.13 -12.50
C ILE A 104 10.82 -2.35 -11.88
N ASN A 105 11.52 -2.99 -10.94
CA ASN A 105 10.98 -4.10 -10.16
C ASN A 105 10.99 -3.73 -8.68
N ILE A 106 9.83 -3.78 -8.04
CA ILE A 106 9.70 -3.57 -6.60
C ILE A 106 9.67 -4.91 -5.86
N SER A 107 10.33 -4.98 -4.70
CA SER A 107 10.09 -6.08 -3.76
C SER A 107 8.71 -5.94 -3.14
N SER A 108 8.17 -7.02 -2.57
CA SER A 108 7.01 -6.92 -1.71
C SER A 108 7.30 -5.93 -0.57
N PRO A 109 6.43 -4.92 -0.34
CA PRO A 109 6.63 -3.97 0.73
C PRO A 109 6.38 -4.59 2.10
N GLU A 110 7.20 -4.22 3.07
CA GLU A 110 6.98 -4.53 4.48
C GLU A 110 6.26 -3.33 5.11
N PHE A 111 5.05 -3.56 5.66
CA PHE A 111 4.24 -2.51 6.25
C PHE A 111 4.23 -2.58 7.79
N GLU A 112 4.32 -1.40 8.39
CA GLU A 112 4.07 -1.14 9.80
C GLU A 112 2.80 -0.27 9.92
N THR A 113 1.89 -0.65 10.81
CA THR A 113 0.72 0.18 11.12
C THR A 113 1.12 1.29 12.09
N LEU A 114 1.07 2.54 11.64
CA LEU A 114 1.38 3.71 12.47
C LEU A 114 0.22 4.10 13.38
N ASP A 115 -1.00 4.06 12.84
CA ASP A 115 -2.23 4.41 13.55
C ASP A 115 -3.41 3.64 12.94
N SER A 116 -4.40 3.27 13.75
CA SER A 116 -5.57 2.54 13.28
C SER A 116 -6.80 2.87 14.11
N SER A 117 -7.88 3.19 13.41
CA SER A 117 -9.22 3.31 13.96
C SER A 117 -10.24 2.66 13.03
N LEU A 118 -11.52 2.65 13.43
CA LEU A 118 -12.56 2.03 12.64
C LEU A 118 -12.74 2.75 11.30
N GLY A 119 -12.28 2.12 10.22
CA GLY A 119 -12.37 2.67 8.87
C GLY A 119 -11.33 3.73 8.53
N ASP A 120 -10.26 3.88 9.30
CA ASP A 120 -9.11 4.74 8.99
C ASP A 120 -7.83 4.07 9.48
N ILE A 121 -6.84 3.95 8.61
CA ILE A 121 -5.57 3.30 8.92
C ILE A 121 -4.41 4.08 8.29
N SER A 122 -3.35 4.27 9.07
CA SER A 122 -2.09 4.85 8.60
C SER A 122 -1.02 3.76 8.57
N LEU A 123 -0.36 3.63 7.42
CA LEU A 123 0.68 2.65 7.17
C LEU A 123 1.99 3.36 6.83
N TYR A 124 3.09 2.78 7.27
CA TYR A 124 4.43 3.06 6.79
C TYR A 124 4.99 1.81 6.14
N GLY A 125 5.47 1.92 4.91
CA GLY A 125 6.02 0.81 4.15
C GLY A 125 7.46 1.07 3.74
N THR A 126 8.28 0.03 3.76
CA THR A 126 9.63 0.02 3.19
C THR A 126 9.76 -1.07 2.16
N PHE A 127 10.40 -0.77 1.02
CA PHE A 127 10.60 -1.73 -0.06
C PHE A 127 11.85 -1.41 -0.87
N GLN A 128 12.39 -2.44 -1.52
CA GLN A 128 13.50 -2.31 -2.43
C GLN A 128 12.99 -2.08 -3.85
N VAL A 129 13.65 -1.20 -4.58
CA VAL A 129 13.40 -0.92 -5.98
C VAL A 129 14.65 -1.26 -6.77
N ASN A 130 14.53 -2.24 -7.64
CA ASN A 130 15.56 -2.63 -8.58
C ASN A 130 15.29 -1.92 -9.90
N LEU A 131 16.22 -1.05 -10.26
CA LEU A 131 16.19 -0.26 -11.48
C LEU A 131 17.19 -0.88 -12.43
N THR A 132 16.71 -1.39 -13.56
CA THR A 132 17.54 -1.95 -14.63
C THR A 132 17.41 -1.07 -15.87
N PRO A 133 18.32 -0.10 -16.09
CA PRO A 133 18.34 0.70 -17.31
C PRO A 133 18.60 -0.18 -18.55
N VAL A 134 18.29 0.34 -19.73
CA VAL A 134 18.55 -0.34 -21.03
C VAL A 134 20.03 -0.69 -21.22
N ASP A 135 20.95 0.07 -20.61
CA ASP A 135 22.39 -0.21 -20.63
C ASP A 135 22.82 -1.46 -19.84
N GLY A 136 21.89 -2.06 -19.07
CA GLY A 136 22.06 -3.30 -18.32
C GLY A 136 22.63 -3.14 -16.92
N THR A 137 23.02 -1.94 -16.49
CA THR A 137 23.60 -1.71 -15.16
C THR A 137 22.53 -1.57 -14.08
N SER A 138 22.13 -2.71 -13.51
CA SER A 138 21.09 -2.72 -12.47
C SER A 138 21.61 -2.13 -11.16
N PHE A 139 20.81 -1.29 -10.51
CA PHE A 139 21.07 -0.80 -9.16
C PHE A 139 19.82 -0.88 -8.29
N THR A 140 20.02 -1.05 -6.98
CA THR A 140 18.96 -1.18 -6.00
C THR A 140 18.89 0.09 -5.14
N GLN A 141 17.66 0.54 -4.86
CA GLN A 141 17.39 1.62 -3.91
C GLN A 141 16.38 1.16 -2.86
N ASN A 142 16.50 1.69 -1.65
CA ASN A 142 15.51 1.52 -0.60
C ASN A 142 14.52 2.69 -0.66
N TRP A 143 13.25 2.41 -0.88
CA TRP A 143 12.19 3.42 -0.90
C TRP A 143 11.28 3.25 0.30
N ASN A 144 10.63 4.35 0.69
CA ASN A 144 9.64 4.33 1.75
C ASN A 144 8.37 5.05 1.33
N ILE A 145 7.25 4.54 1.84
CA ILE A 145 5.93 5.08 1.58
C ILE A 145 5.19 5.29 2.90
N GLN A 146 4.49 6.40 3.03
CA GLN A 146 3.55 6.66 4.11
C GLN A 146 2.17 6.85 3.50
N VAL A 147 1.19 6.06 3.93
CA VAL A 147 -0.16 6.10 3.37
C VAL A 147 -1.17 6.22 4.49
N ARG A 148 -2.22 7.01 4.27
CA ARG A 148 -3.43 6.99 5.08
C ARG A 148 -4.58 6.51 4.20
N LEU A 149 -5.23 5.43 4.63
CA LEU A 149 -6.38 4.85 3.95
C LEU A 149 -7.63 5.05 4.80
N VAL A 150 -8.74 5.30 4.13
CA VAL A 150 -10.06 5.39 4.75
C VAL A 150 -11.00 4.40 4.07
N GLN A 151 -11.99 3.91 4.82
CA GLN A 151 -12.99 3.01 4.31
C GLN A 151 -14.21 3.80 3.82
N GLU A 152 -14.46 3.77 2.50
CA GLU A 152 -15.62 4.37 1.86
C GLU A 152 -16.39 3.28 1.10
N ASP A 153 -17.69 3.17 1.36
CA ASP A 153 -18.58 2.14 0.75
C ASP A 153 -18.02 0.70 0.86
N GLY A 154 -17.35 0.40 1.98
CA GLY A 154 -16.76 -0.91 2.24
C GLY A 154 -15.44 -1.19 1.51
N ARG A 155 -14.89 -0.22 0.78
CA ARG A 155 -13.58 -0.28 0.11
C ARG A 155 -12.57 0.60 0.83
N TRP A 156 -11.32 0.14 0.88
CA TRP A 156 -10.21 0.95 1.41
C TRP A 156 -9.65 1.81 0.29
N LEU A 157 -9.70 3.12 0.48
CA LEU A 157 -9.23 4.13 -0.47
C LEU A 157 -8.12 4.96 0.18
N ILE A 158 -7.12 5.32 -0.62
CA ILE A 158 -6.03 6.19 -0.24
C ILE A 158 -6.55 7.61 -0.13
N ARG A 159 -6.47 8.18 1.08
CA ARG A 159 -6.77 9.58 1.35
C ARG A 159 -5.53 10.46 1.28
N TYR A 160 -4.37 9.87 1.56
CA TYR A 160 -3.09 10.55 1.51
C TYR A 160 -1.99 9.51 1.25
N MET A 161 -1.04 9.85 0.39
CA MET A 161 0.12 9.04 0.11
C MET A 161 1.36 9.93 -0.03
N ARG A 162 2.44 9.53 0.62
CA ARG A 162 3.74 10.14 0.44
C ARG A 162 4.75 9.06 0.11
N LEU A 163 5.36 9.17 -1.06
CA LEU A 163 6.44 8.32 -1.51
C LEU A 163 7.76 9.10 -1.43
N LYS A 164 8.78 8.51 -0.82
CA LYS A 164 10.13 9.10 -0.77
C LYS A 164 11.14 8.14 -1.40
N PHE A 165 12.03 8.73 -2.20
CA PHE A 165 13.10 8.03 -2.89
C PHE A 165 14.41 8.32 -2.17
N ASN A 166 15.10 7.28 -1.70
CA ASN A 166 16.48 7.46 -1.23
C ASN A 166 17.40 7.49 -2.46
N LYS A 167 18.33 8.45 -2.52
CA LYS A 167 19.27 8.49 -3.64
C LYS A 167 20.25 7.32 -3.55
N ALA A 168 20.63 6.75 -4.69
CA ALA A 168 21.71 5.77 -4.75
C ALA A 168 22.99 6.35 -4.13
N GLY A 169 23.46 5.76 -3.03
CA GLY A 169 24.67 6.18 -2.31
C GLY A 169 24.46 6.92 -0.98
N GLU A 170 23.23 7.26 -0.57
CA GLU A 170 22.99 7.93 0.72
C GLU A 170 23.06 6.99 1.94
N ASP A 171 22.99 5.67 1.75
CA ASP A 171 23.09 4.68 2.84
C ASP A 171 24.55 4.52 3.36
N ALA A 172 25.55 5.13 2.70
CA ALA A 172 26.97 4.94 3.01
C ALA A 172 27.66 6.10 3.77
N ALA A 173 27.04 7.28 3.89
CA ALA A 173 27.66 8.39 4.60
C ALA A 173 26.61 9.30 5.24
N GLY A 174 26.50 9.22 6.57
CA GLY A 174 25.75 10.17 7.37
C GLY A 174 26.36 11.57 7.29
N THR A 175 26.02 12.34 6.26
CA THR A 175 26.18 13.79 6.22
C THR A 175 25.21 14.36 5.19
N ALA A 176 24.21 15.08 5.70
CA ALA A 176 23.19 15.77 4.94
C ALA A 176 23.77 16.84 4.02
N SER A 177 23.44 16.78 2.73
CA SER A 177 23.26 17.92 1.82
C SER A 177 22.78 17.46 0.43
N GLY A 178 21.83 16.54 0.37
CA GLY A 178 21.16 16.13 -0.87
C GLY A 178 19.66 16.34 -0.72
N ARG A 179 19.03 17.13 -1.59
CA ARG A 179 17.56 17.20 -1.66
C ARG A 179 17.06 15.82 -2.09
N GLY A 180 16.63 14.99 -1.15
CA GLY A 180 15.85 13.79 -1.41
C GLY A 180 14.56 14.14 -2.16
N GLY A 181 14.23 13.34 -3.17
CA GLY A 181 13.00 13.47 -3.94
C GLY A 181 11.83 12.84 -3.19
N GLY A 182 10.65 13.46 -3.28
CA GLY A 182 9.43 12.92 -2.71
C GLY A 182 8.22 13.41 -3.47
N VAL A 183 7.21 12.55 -3.53
CA VAL A 183 5.89 12.88 -4.09
C VAL A 183 4.88 12.71 -2.97
N CYS A 184 4.14 13.78 -2.71
CA CYS A 184 2.93 13.70 -1.89
C CYS A 184 1.75 13.67 -2.86
N ILE A 185 0.75 12.85 -2.56
CA ILE A 185 -0.53 12.70 -3.25
C ILE A 185 -1.62 12.80 -2.18
#